data_AF-A0A382Q8M5-F1
#
_entry.id   AF-A0A382Q8M5-F1
#
_cell.length_a   1.000
_cell.length_b   1.000
_cell.length_c   1.000
_cell.angle_alpha   90.00
_cell.angle_beta   90.00
_cell.angle_gamma   90.00
#
_symmetry.space_group_name_H-M   'P 1'
#
loop_
_entity.id
_entity.type
_entity.pdbx_description
1 polymer ?
#
loop_
_entity_poly.entity_id
_entity_poly.type
_entity_poly.pdbx_seq_one_letter_code
_entity_poly.pdbx_strand_id
1 'polypeptide(L)'
;VEEKSRILKKVNDDQSRPVSFNDSFGGSENQLRLLLKYLPDESFKNINLILNNANHDLIEKDKINILWMHHFVNQKEAQNLGLKDFVQKLDHIVFNSNWNWKKHIDQFEIPK
;
A
#
# COMPACT_ATOMS: atom_id res chain seq x y z
N VAL A 1 14.32 -15.92 2.15
CA VAL A 1 13.06 -15.57 1.45
C VAL A 1 13.38 -14.40 0.55
N GLU A 2 13.07 -14.47 -0.74
CA GLU A 2 13.22 -13.33 -1.65
C GLU A 2 12.15 -12.28 -1.30
N GLU A 3 12.56 -11.04 -1.01
CA GLU A 3 11.67 -9.99 -0.52
C GLU A 3 10.61 -9.62 -1.56
N LYS A 4 10.96 -9.60 -2.85
CA LYS A 4 10.01 -9.41 -3.95
C LYS A 4 8.91 -10.47 -3.94
N SER A 5 9.28 -11.73 -3.75
CA SER A 5 8.33 -12.85 -3.69
C SER A 5 7.39 -12.74 -2.49
N ARG A 6 7.88 -12.24 -1.35
CA ARG A 6 7.03 -11.93 -0.17
C ARG A 6 6.00 -10.84 -0.48
N ILE A 7 6.42 -9.75 -1.13
CA ILE A 7 5.51 -8.66 -1.52
C ILE A 7 4.47 -9.15 -2.53
N LEU A 8 4.89 -9.90 -3.55
CA LEU A 8 3.99 -10.49 -4.55
C LEU A 8 2.96 -11.42 -3.93
N LYS A 9 3.38 -12.29 -3.02
CA LYS A 9 2.46 -13.17 -2.29
C LYS A 9 1.38 -12.35 -1.57
N LYS A 10 1.77 -11.29 -0.88
CA LYS A 10 0.84 -10.41 -0.14
C LYS A 10 -0.20 -9.75 -1.04
N VAL A 11 0.21 -9.18 -2.17
CA VAL A 11 -0.74 -8.53 -3.10
C VAL A 11 -1.60 -9.52 -3.86
N ASN A 12 -1.14 -10.76 -4.06
CA ASN A 12 -1.92 -11.83 -4.68
C ASN A 12 -2.94 -12.44 -3.70
N ASP A 13 -2.58 -12.55 -2.42
CA ASP A 13 -3.46 -13.07 -1.38
C ASP A 13 -4.54 -12.05 -0.97
N ASP A 14 -4.39 -10.77 -1.32
CA ASP A 14 -5.40 -9.74 -1.06
C ASP A 14 -6.62 -9.87 -1.98
N GLN A 15 -7.67 -10.49 -1.42
CA GLN A 15 -9.00 -10.67 -2.05
C GLN A 15 -10.00 -9.57 -1.70
N SER A 16 -9.57 -8.47 -1.06
CA SER A 16 -10.50 -7.37 -0.72
C SER A 16 -10.97 -6.61 -1.97
N ARG A 17 -10.15 -6.58 -3.02
CA ARG A 17 -10.41 -5.85 -4.27
C ARG A 17 -11.30 -6.66 -5.22
N PRO A 18 -12.09 -5.99 -6.09
CA PRO A 18 -12.97 -6.68 -7.05
C PRO A 18 -12.26 -7.54 -8.10
N VAL A 19 -10.99 -7.22 -8.40
CA VAL A 19 -10.17 -7.94 -9.38
C VAL A 19 -8.85 -8.32 -8.71
N SER A 20 -8.41 -9.56 -8.91
CA SER A 20 -7.15 -10.06 -8.36
C SER A 20 -5.96 -9.24 -8.89
N PHE A 21 -4.85 -9.20 -8.14
CA PHE A 21 -3.65 -8.53 -8.64
C PHE A 21 -3.18 -9.11 -9.98
N ASN A 22 -3.19 -10.44 -10.14
CA ASN A 22 -2.71 -11.11 -11.34
C ASN A 22 -3.54 -10.78 -12.58
N ASP A 23 -4.85 -10.57 -12.41
CA ASP A 23 -5.77 -10.25 -13.51
C ASP A 23 -5.95 -8.73 -13.71
N SER A 24 -5.44 -7.92 -12.78
CA SER A 24 -5.49 -6.46 -12.84
C SER A 24 -4.23 -5.86 -13.48
N PHE A 25 -4.44 -5.08 -14.53
CA PHE A 25 -3.40 -4.31 -15.24
C PHE A 25 -3.64 -2.80 -15.12
N GLY A 26 -4.23 -2.37 -14.01
CA GLY A 26 -4.40 -0.96 -13.66
C GLY A 26 -3.08 -0.23 -13.42
N GLY A 27 -3.17 1.08 -13.22
CA GLY A 27 -2.00 1.94 -13.01
C GLY A 27 -1.17 1.52 -11.78
N SER A 28 -1.82 1.27 -10.65
CA SER A 28 -1.18 0.81 -9.41
C SER A 28 -0.44 -0.52 -9.58
N GLU A 29 -1.10 -1.49 -10.19
CA GLU A 29 -0.57 -2.84 -10.36
C GLU A 29 0.62 -2.84 -11.31
N ASN A 30 0.53 -2.09 -12.43
CA ASN A 30 1.65 -1.94 -13.34
C ASN A 30 2.83 -1.20 -12.71
N GLN A 31 2.58 -0.15 -11.92
CA GLN A 31 3.66 0.54 -11.19
C GLN A 31 4.36 -0.39 -10.20
N LEU A 32 3.61 -1.21 -9.45
CA LEU A 32 4.21 -2.21 -8.56
C LEU A 32 5.05 -3.24 -9.35
N ARG A 33 4.53 -3.76 -10.47
CA ARG A 33 5.29 -4.69 -11.33
C ARG A 33 6.60 -4.06 -11.83
N LEU A 34 6.56 -2.81 -12.27
CA LEU A 34 7.75 -2.10 -12.73
C LEU A 34 8.74 -1.85 -11.59
N LEU A 35 8.27 -1.47 -10.41
CA LEU A 35 9.10 -1.30 -9.22
C LEU A 35 9.87 -2.59 -8.88
N LEU A 36 9.17 -3.73 -8.84
CA LEU A 36 9.76 -5.04 -8.57
C LEU A 36 10.68 -5.52 -9.70
N LYS A 37 10.41 -5.13 -10.94
CA LYS A 37 11.26 -5.45 -12.11
C LYS A 37 12.59 -4.73 -12.07
N TYR A 38 12.60 -3.43 -11.72
CA TYR A 38 13.78 -2.58 -11.89
C TYR A 38 14.62 -2.39 -10.63
N LEU A 39 14.04 -2.51 -9.44
CA LEU A 39 14.83 -2.48 -8.21
C LEU A 39 15.36 -3.87 -7.86
N PRO A 40 16.56 -4.00 -7.29
CA PRO A 40 17.06 -5.29 -6.82
C PRO A 40 16.32 -5.73 -5.53
N ASP A 41 16.45 -7.01 -5.14
CA ASP A 41 15.67 -7.59 -4.03
C ASP A 41 16.03 -6.96 -2.68
N GLU A 42 17.31 -6.63 -2.47
CA GLU A 42 17.82 -5.99 -1.27
C GLU A 42 17.20 -4.60 -1.00
N SER A 43 16.71 -3.91 -2.03
CA SER A 43 15.99 -2.64 -1.86
C SER A 43 14.73 -2.77 -1.03
N PHE A 44 14.18 -3.98 -0.89
CA PHE A 44 12.97 -4.27 -0.13
C PHE A 44 13.27 -4.87 1.25
N LYS A 45 14.55 -4.98 1.63
CA LYS A 45 14.95 -5.49 2.94
C LYS A 45 14.36 -4.59 4.04
N ASN A 46 13.74 -5.22 5.04
CA ASN A 46 13.06 -4.56 6.16
C ASN A 46 11.88 -3.65 5.77
N ILE A 47 11.44 -3.65 4.51
CA ILE A 47 10.29 -2.85 4.07
C ILE A 47 9.06 -3.74 3.97
N ASN A 48 7.95 -3.32 4.57
CA ASN A 48 6.63 -3.86 4.29
C ASN A 48 5.89 -2.90 3.36
N LEU A 49 5.91 -3.20 2.05
CA LEU A 49 5.20 -2.44 1.04
C LEU A 49 3.76 -2.94 0.91
N ILE A 50 2.80 -2.07 1.21
CA ILE A 50 1.37 -2.35 1.15
C ILE A 50 0.77 -1.53 -0.01
N LEU A 51 0.09 -2.19 -0.95
CA LEU A 51 -0.54 -1.51 -2.08
C LEU A 51 -2.03 -1.28 -1.78
N ASN A 52 -2.48 -0.02 -1.79
CA ASN A 52 -3.90 0.38 -1.81
C ASN A 52 -4.82 -0.12 -0.67
N ASN A 53 -4.30 -0.79 0.35
CA ASN A 53 -5.12 -1.46 1.36
C ASN A 53 -4.71 -1.11 2.79
N ALA A 54 -5.53 -0.31 3.47
CA ALA A 54 -5.34 0.09 4.85
C ALA A 54 -5.84 -0.98 5.85
N ASN A 55 -5.56 -2.27 5.62
CA ASN A 55 -5.96 -3.34 6.54
C ASN A 55 -4.90 -3.56 7.64
N HIS A 56 -5.34 -3.65 8.90
CA HIS A 56 -4.49 -3.95 10.06
C HIS A 56 -3.71 -5.26 9.91
N ASP A 57 -4.29 -6.27 9.24
CA ASP A 57 -3.64 -7.57 9.02
C ASP A 57 -2.42 -7.48 8.10
N LEU A 58 -2.28 -6.37 7.36
CA LEU A 58 -1.15 -6.13 6.48
C LEU A 58 0.02 -5.44 7.20
N ILE A 59 -0.09 -5.08 8.47
CA ILE A 59 1.00 -4.47 9.23
C ILE A 59 2.01 -5.53 9.69
N GLU A 60 3.30 -5.25 9.51
CA GLU A 60 4.40 -6.10 9.97
C GLU A 60 5.20 -5.35 11.04
N LYS A 61 5.23 -5.88 12.28
CA LYS A 61 5.78 -5.17 13.46
C LYS A 61 7.28 -4.87 13.37
N ASP A 62 8.04 -5.75 12.73
CA ASP A 62 9.50 -5.68 12.65
C ASP A 62 10.00 -5.12 11.31
N LYS A 63 9.14 -4.41 10.56
CA LYS A 63 9.46 -3.79 9.27
C LYS A 63 8.96 -2.36 9.20
N ILE A 64 9.55 -1.58 8.30
CA ILE A 64 9.10 -0.24 7.91
C ILE A 64 7.83 -0.40 7.06
N ASN A 65 6.68 -0.04 7.62
CA ASN A 65 5.37 -0.14 7.00
C ASN A 65 5.12 1.06 6.08
N ILE A 66 5.15 0.80 4.76
CA ILE A 66 4.90 1.80 3.73
C ILE A 66 3.58 1.47 3.03
N LEU A 67 2.58 2.33 3.20
CA LEU A 67 1.34 2.26 2.42
C LEU A 67 1.48 3.09 1.14
N TRP A 68 1.45 2.43 -0.01
CA TRP A 68 1.41 3.09 -1.30
C TRP A 68 -0.04 3.22 -1.77
N MET A 69 -0.63 4.39 -1.58
CA MET A 69 -2.05 4.67 -1.77
C MET A 69 -2.33 5.39 -3.10
N HIS A 70 -3.00 4.69 -3.99
CA HIS A 70 -3.42 5.15 -5.32
C HIS A 70 -4.93 5.22 -5.43
N HIS A 71 -5.63 4.41 -4.63
CA HIS A 71 -7.09 4.41 -4.57
C HIS A 71 -7.61 5.82 -4.23
N PHE A 72 -8.85 6.08 -4.65
CA PHE A 72 -9.55 7.28 -4.25
C PHE A 72 -10.12 7.10 -2.84
N VAL A 73 -10.35 8.21 -2.13
CA VAL A 73 -10.74 8.21 -0.71
C VAL A 73 -12.06 7.49 -0.39
N ASN A 74 -12.90 7.26 -1.40
CA ASN A 74 -14.19 6.57 -1.23
C ASN A 74 -14.10 5.04 -1.32
N GLN A 75 -12.91 4.49 -1.63
CA GLN A 75 -12.71 3.05 -1.67
C GLN A 75 -12.73 2.47 -0.25
N LYS A 76 -13.36 1.31 -0.07
CA LYS A 76 -13.50 0.67 1.25
C LYS A 76 -12.13 0.39 1.89
N GLU A 77 -11.13 0.08 1.06
CA GLU A 77 -9.78 -0.23 1.45
C GLU A 77 -9.02 0.98 2.02
N ALA A 78 -9.51 2.21 1.82
CA ALA A 78 -8.90 3.41 2.37
C ALA A 78 -9.46 3.81 3.75
N GLN A 79 -10.59 3.23 4.19
CA GLN A 79 -11.37 3.74 5.33
C GLN A 79 -10.60 3.81 6.65
N ASN A 80 -9.73 2.84 6.91
CA ASN A 80 -8.94 2.80 8.14
C ASN A 80 -7.86 3.91 8.21
N LEU A 81 -7.63 4.66 7.13
CA LEU A 81 -6.81 5.88 7.21
C LEU A 81 -7.45 6.96 8.10
N GLY A 82 -8.76 6.90 8.36
CA GLY A 82 -9.43 7.73 9.36
C GLY A 82 -9.20 7.26 10.80
N LEU A 83 -8.53 6.13 11.03
CA LEU A 83 -8.26 5.59 12.36
C LEU A 83 -6.83 5.94 12.79
N LYS A 84 -6.73 6.71 13.87
CA LYS A 84 -5.43 7.14 14.42
C LYS A 84 -4.52 5.96 14.77
N ASP A 85 -5.07 4.88 15.32
CA ASP A 85 -4.31 3.71 15.73
C ASP A 85 -3.78 2.89 14.54
N PHE A 86 -4.44 2.96 13.37
CA PHE A 86 -3.93 2.40 12.12
C PHE A 86 -2.80 3.26 11.57
N VAL A 87 -3.04 4.57 11.42
CA VAL A 87 -2.05 5.51 10.88
C VAL A 87 -0.75 5.50 11.70
N GLN A 88 -0.84 5.40 13.02
CA GLN A 88 0.33 5.30 13.91
C GLN A 88 1.18 4.04 13.71
N LYS A 89 0.65 3.00 13.04
CA LYS A 89 1.38 1.77 12.70
C LYS A 89 2.08 1.86 11.33
N LEU A 90 1.82 2.93 10.56
CA LEU A 90 2.49 3.19 9.30
C LEU A 90 3.67 4.13 9.53
N ASP A 91 4.81 3.81 8.92
CA ASP A 91 5.97 4.69 8.91
C ASP A 91 5.84 5.74 7.79
N HIS A 92 5.28 5.32 6.65
CA HIS A 92 5.09 6.20 5.49
C HIS A 92 3.77 5.91 4.77
N ILE A 93 3.15 6.97 4.28
CA ILE A 93 2.08 6.90 3.28
C ILE A 93 2.56 7.63 2.02
N VAL A 94 2.66 6.91 0.91
CA VAL A 94 3.07 7.44 -0.38
C VAL A 94 1.83 7.55 -1.25
N PHE A 95 1.56 8.75 -1.76
CA PHE A 95 0.43 9.01 -2.65
C PHE A 95 0.90 9.13 -4.10
N ASN A 96 0.05 8.73 -5.05
CA ASN A 96 0.39 8.79 -6.48
C ASN A 96 0.41 10.22 -7.07
N SER A 97 -0.08 11.22 -6.33
CA SER A 97 -0.06 12.63 -6.74
C SER A 97 -0.34 13.56 -5.55
N ASN A 98 0.03 14.84 -5.68
CA ASN A 98 -0.34 15.88 -4.71
C ASN A 98 -1.86 16.02 -4.55
N TRP A 99 -2.62 15.80 -5.63
CA TRP A 99 -4.07 15.86 -5.56
C TRP A 99 -4.63 14.72 -4.72
N ASN A 100 -4.14 13.49 -4.93
CA ASN A 100 -4.56 12.32 -4.15
C ASN A 100 -4.18 12.47 -2.67
N TRP A 101 -2.97 12.95 -2.38
CA TRP A 101 -2.55 13.31 -1.01
C TRP A 101 -3.53 14.28 -0.37
N LYS A 102 -3.82 15.43 -1.01
CA LYS A 102 -4.71 16.44 -0.46
C LYS A 102 -6.09 15.87 -0.14
N LYS A 103 -6.65 15.05 -1.04
CA LYS A 103 -7.95 14.41 -0.80
C LYS A 103 -7.95 13.51 0.42
N HIS A 104 -6.88 12.73 0.65
CA HIS A 104 -6.78 11.87 1.82
C HIS A 104 -6.60 12.66 3.11
N ILE A 105 -5.76 13.70 3.12
CA ILE A 105 -5.60 14.57 4.29
C ILE A 105 -6.93 15.24 4.64
N ASP A 106 -7.62 15.80 3.64
CA ASP A 106 -8.90 16.49 3.84
C ASP A 106 -10.01 15.53 4.32
N GLN A 107 -10.05 14.29 3.81
CA GLN A 107 -11.10 13.32 4.13
C GLN A 107 -10.91 12.61 5.47
N PHE A 108 -9.66 12.22 5.80
CA PHE A 108 -9.35 11.35 6.93
C PHE A 108 -8.63 12.07 8.07
N GLU A 109 -8.35 13.37 7.92
CA GLU A 109 -7.64 14.18 8.92
C GLU A 109 -6.30 13.57 9.36
N ILE A 110 -5.60 12.92 8.42
CA ILE A 110 -4.31 12.27 8.67
C ILE A 110 -3.31 13.32 9.18
N PRO A 111 -2.60 13.07 10.30
CA PRO A 111 -1.56 13.96 10.80
C PRO A 111 -0.48 14.22 9.74
N LYS A 112 0.01 15.46 9.69
CA LYS A 112 1.08 15.90 8.78
C LYS A 112 2.47 15.63 9.36
#